data_AF-A0A7S3U3K8-F1
#
_entry.id   AF-A0A7S3U3K8-F1
#
_cell.length_a   1.000
_cell.length_b   1.000
_cell.length_c   1.000
_cell.angle_alpha   90.00
_cell.angle_beta   90.00
_cell.angle_gamma   90.00
#
_symmetry.space_group_name_H-M   'P 1'
#
loop_
_entity.id
_entity.type
_entity.pdbx_description
1 polymer ?
#
loop_
_entity_poly.entity_id
_entity_poly.type
_entity_poly.pdbx_seq_one_letter_code
_entity_poly.pdbx_strand_id
1 'polypeptide(L)'
;AAVVANVEQLQATCDAAVAEKKRLTDAAETTSKRLVRAGKLTGGLADEGVRWAATVGELNIERTNLIGNVFLSAAFIAYLGFFTAPYRKILVEEWIGKCKDLDIPISENYTLVRSMGEPVKIRDWNIW
;
A
#
# COMPACT_ATOMS: atom_id res chain seq x y z
N ALA A 1 -10.92 57.52 45.74
CA ALA A 1 -10.22 56.26 46.05
C ALA A 1 -11.05 55.04 45.66
N ALA A 2 -12.23 54.80 46.27
CA ALA A 2 -13.04 53.59 46.02
C ALA A 2 -13.55 53.42 44.56
N VAL A 3 -13.93 54.51 43.89
CA VAL A 3 -14.42 54.45 42.49
C VAL A 3 -13.30 54.06 41.52
N VAL A 4 -12.07 54.53 41.74
CA VAL A 4 -10.91 54.20 40.89
C VAL A 4 -10.52 52.72 41.05
N ALA A 5 -10.52 52.21 42.29
CA ALA A 5 -10.26 50.79 42.56
C ALA A 5 -11.30 49.86 41.92
N ASN A 6 -12.59 50.25 41.94
CA ASN A 6 -13.65 49.49 41.27
C ASN A 6 -13.48 49.47 39.74
N VAL A 7 -13.03 50.58 39.15
CA VAL A 7 -12.74 50.65 37.71
C VAL A 7 -11.55 49.77 37.33
N GLU A 8 -10.47 49.79 38.12
CA GLU A 8 -9.29 48.94 37.89
C GLU A 8 -9.64 47.45 38.00
N GLN A 9 -10.47 47.08 38.99
CA GLN A 9 -10.93 45.69 39.15
C GLN A 9 -11.80 45.22 37.99
N LEU A 10 -12.71 46.08 37.50
CA LEU A 10 -13.54 45.79 36.33
C LEU A 10 -12.68 45.65 35.07
N GLN A 11 -11.66 46.51 34.90
CA GLN A 11 -10.74 46.45 33.78
C GLN A 11 -9.94 45.14 33.79
N ALA A 12 -9.36 44.76 34.93
CA ALA A 12 -8.62 43.50 35.07
C ALA A 12 -9.51 42.28 34.79
N THR A 13 -10.77 42.31 35.22
CA THR A 13 -11.74 41.23 34.95
C THR A 13 -12.11 41.16 33.47
N CYS A 14 -12.28 42.32 32.82
CA CYS A 14 -12.54 42.41 31.39
C CYS A 14 -11.37 41.85 30.58
N ASP A 15 -10.13 42.25 30.92
CA ASP A 15 -8.92 41.81 30.24
C ASP A 15 -8.72 40.29 30.39
N ALA A 16 -8.99 39.74 31.58
CA ALA A 16 -8.97 38.29 31.82
C ALA A 16 -10.03 37.55 30.99
N ALA A 17 -11.25 38.08 30.89
CA ALA A 17 -12.33 37.50 30.08
C ALA A 17 -12.00 37.55 28.57
N VAL A 18 -11.38 38.63 28.09
CA VAL A 18 -10.92 38.76 26.70
C VAL A 18 -9.81 37.77 26.40
N ALA A 19 -8.84 37.61 27.31
CA ALA A 19 -7.76 36.64 27.17
C ALA A 19 -8.30 35.20 27.11
N GLU A 20 -9.24 34.85 27.99
CA GLU A 20 -9.85 33.51 27.99
C GLU A 20 -10.70 33.26 26.74
N LYS A 21 -11.48 34.26 26.29
CA LYS A 21 -12.21 34.18 25.02
C LYS A 21 -11.27 33.90 23.85
N LYS A 22 -10.13 34.59 23.79
CA LYS A 22 -9.13 34.39 22.73
C LYS A 22 -8.56 32.98 22.78
N ARG A 23 -8.14 32.52 23.97
CA ARG A 23 -7.61 31.16 24.18
C ARG A 23 -8.59 30.07 23.71
N LEU A 24 -9.87 30.20 24.06
CA LEU A 24 -10.91 29.27 23.64
C LEU A 24 -11.16 29.31 22.13
N THR A 25 -11.12 30.50 21.52
CA THR A 25 -11.26 30.67 20.07
C THR A 25 -10.11 29.99 19.31
N ASP A 26 -8.87 30.20 19.75
CA ASP A 26 -7.69 29.59 19.14
C ASP A 26 -7.70 28.05 19.29
N ALA A 27 -8.13 27.55 20.45
CA ALA A 27 -8.29 26.13 20.71
C ALA A 27 -9.38 25.49 19.84
N ALA A 28 -10.51 26.18 19.66
CA ALA A 28 -11.60 25.74 18.79
C ALA A 28 -11.15 25.69 17.33
N GLU A 29 -10.43 26.71 16.85
CA GLU A 29 -9.91 26.74 15.48
C GLU A 29 -8.90 25.61 15.24
N THR A 30 -7.98 25.39 16.19
CA THR A 30 -7.00 24.30 16.13
C THR A 30 -7.69 22.93 16.07
N THR A 31 -8.71 22.73 16.89
CA THR A 31 -9.48 21.48 16.93
C THR A 31 -10.24 21.25 15.63
N SER A 32 -10.87 22.29 15.08
CA SER A 32 -11.53 22.24 13.77
C SER A 32 -10.56 21.83 12.65
N LYS A 33 -9.37 22.45 12.61
CA LYS A 33 -8.31 22.07 11.65
C LYS A 33 -7.87 20.61 11.80
N ARG A 34 -7.74 20.12 13.03
CA ARG A 34 -7.40 18.71 13.31
C ARG A 34 -8.51 17.76 12.84
N LEU A 35 -9.77 18.11 13.10
CA LEU A 35 -10.93 17.31 12.68
C LEU A 35 -10.98 17.17 11.15
N VAL A 36 -10.77 18.26 10.41
CA VAL A 36 -10.73 18.23 8.94
C VAL A 36 -9.60 17.31 8.43
N ARG A 37 -8.41 17.38 9.03
CA ARG A 37 -7.29 16.51 8.66
C ARG A 37 -7.56 15.04 8.99
N ALA A 38 -8.14 14.76 10.17
CA ALA A 38 -8.53 13.42 10.57
C ALA A 38 -9.56 12.84 9.61
N GLY A 39 -10.58 13.61 9.20
CA GLY A 39 -11.56 13.18 8.20
C GLY A 39 -10.93 12.79 6.87
N LYS A 40 -9.98 13.59 6.37
CA LYS A 40 -9.21 13.26 5.15
C LYS A 40 -8.40 11.97 5.30
N LEU A 41 -7.74 11.80 6.44
CA LEU A 41 -6.96 10.60 6.73
C LEU A 41 -7.85 9.36 6.80
N THR A 42 -8.95 9.42 7.54
CA THR A 42 -9.91 8.31 7.67
C THR A 42 -10.52 7.94 6.31
N GLY A 43 -10.87 8.95 5.49
CA GLY A 43 -11.34 8.71 4.12
C GLY A 43 -10.29 8.01 3.26
N GLY A 44 -9.06 8.54 3.23
CA GLY A 44 -7.97 7.92 2.46
C GLY A 44 -7.59 6.51 2.94
N LEU A 45 -7.64 6.26 4.26
CA LEU A 45 -7.39 4.93 4.83
C LEU A 45 -8.50 3.94 4.53
N ALA A 46 -9.75 4.38 4.37
CA ALA A 46 -10.85 3.50 4.05
C ALA A 46 -10.65 2.84 2.67
N ASP A 47 -10.31 3.65 1.66
CA ASP A 47 -10.03 3.16 0.30
C ASP A 47 -8.80 2.26 0.28
N GLU A 48 -7.76 2.68 1.01
CA GLU A 48 -6.52 1.90 1.13
C GLU A 48 -6.73 0.56 1.85
N GLY A 49 -7.63 0.52 2.82
CA GLY A 49 -8.03 -0.72 3.51
C GLY A 49 -8.67 -1.73 2.56
N VAL A 50 -9.54 -1.28 1.65
CA VAL A 50 -10.12 -2.15 0.59
C VAL A 50 -9.02 -2.67 -0.33
N ARG A 51 -8.10 -1.80 -0.74
CA ARG A 51 -6.97 -2.17 -1.60
C ARG A 51 -6.09 -3.22 -0.94
N TRP A 52 -5.73 -3.02 0.33
CA TRP A 52 -4.91 -3.98 1.07
C TRP A 52 -5.61 -5.33 1.25
N ALA A 53 -6.91 -5.32 1.54
CA ALA A 53 -7.68 -6.57 1.63
C ALA A 53 -7.64 -7.36 0.31
N ALA A 54 -7.77 -6.68 -0.84
CA ALA A 54 -7.62 -7.29 -2.15
C ALA A 54 -6.19 -7.84 -2.36
N THR A 55 -5.16 -7.05 -2.05
CA THR A 55 -3.75 -7.48 -2.14
C THR A 55 -3.46 -8.70 -1.26
N VAL A 56 -4.02 -8.78 -0.05
CA VAL A 56 -3.88 -9.95 0.82
C VAL A 56 -4.51 -11.19 0.18
N GLY A 57 -5.65 -11.04 -0.49
CA GLY A 57 -6.27 -12.11 -1.27
C GLY A 57 -5.34 -12.64 -2.37
N GLU A 58 -4.78 -11.74 -3.18
CA GLU A 58 -3.83 -12.07 -4.24
C GLU A 58 -2.58 -12.77 -3.69
N LEU A 59 -1.99 -12.25 -2.61
CA LEU A 59 -0.81 -12.84 -1.97
C LEU A 59 -1.06 -14.25 -1.43
N ASN A 60 -2.27 -14.55 -0.96
CA ASN A 60 -2.61 -15.91 -0.52
C ASN A 60 -2.65 -16.91 -1.69
N ILE A 61 -3.11 -16.46 -2.86
CA ILE A 61 -3.09 -17.26 -4.09
C ILE A 61 -1.63 -17.49 -4.53
N GLU A 62 -0.84 -16.41 -4.60
CA GLU A 62 0.58 -16.50 -4.98
C GLU A 62 1.39 -17.38 -4.01
N ARG A 63 1.12 -17.29 -2.69
CA ARG A 63 1.75 -18.16 -1.69
C ARG A 63 1.49 -19.63 -1.97
N THR A 64 0.27 -19.98 -2.37
CA THR A 64 -0.10 -21.38 -2.66
C THR A 64 0.65 -21.89 -3.89
N ASN A 65 0.77 -21.05 -4.93
CA ASN A 65 1.43 -21.41 -6.19
C ASN A 65 2.96 -21.22 -6.17
N LEU A 66 3.51 -20.68 -5.07
CA LEU A 66 4.91 -20.27 -4.96
C LEU A 66 5.87 -21.42 -5.28
N ILE A 67 5.61 -22.60 -4.71
CA ILE A 67 6.49 -23.76 -4.86
C ILE A 67 6.58 -24.19 -6.33
N GLY A 68 5.44 -24.33 -7.03
CA GLY A 68 5.41 -24.69 -8.44
C GLY A 68 6.05 -23.63 -9.33
N ASN A 69 5.78 -22.35 -9.07
CA ASN A 69 6.34 -21.24 -9.84
C ASN A 69 7.88 -21.17 -9.71
N VAL A 70 8.42 -21.37 -8.50
CA VAL A 70 9.88 -21.38 -8.25
C VAL A 70 10.52 -22.60 -8.89
N PHE A 71 9.93 -23.78 -8.73
CA PHE A 71 10.41 -25.01 -9.36
C PHE A 71 10.51 -24.85 -10.89
N LEU A 72 9.45 -24.36 -11.52
CA LEU A 72 9.41 -24.18 -12.97
C LEU A 72 10.37 -23.10 -13.45
N SER A 73 10.59 -22.05 -12.64
CA SER A 73 11.58 -21.01 -12.92
C SER A 73 13.00 -21.57 -12.90
N ALA A 74 13.33 -22.40 -11.91
CA ALA A 74 14.63 -23.06 -11.83
C ALA A 74 14.87 -24.01 -13.02
N ALA A 75 13.86 -24.82 -13.38
CA ALA A 75 13.93 -25.71 -14.54
C ALA A 75 14.11 -24.92 -15.85
N PHE A 76 13.40 -23.79 -16.01
CA PHE A 76 13.56 -22.93 -17.18
C PHE A 76 15.00 -22.40 -17.30
N ILE A 77 15.55 -21.87 -16.21
CA ILE A 77 16.91 -21.30 -16.21
C ILE A 77 17.97 -22.40 -16.48
N ALA A 78 17.79 -23.58 -15.89
CA ALA A 78 18.76 -24.68 -16.00
C ALA A 78 18.76 -25.36 -17.37
N TYR A 79 17.58 -25.59 -17.98
CA TYR A 79 17.46 -26.47 -19.15
C TYR A 79 17.04 -25.74 -20.43
N LEU A 80 16.35 -24.60 -20.34
CA LEU A 80 15.71 -24.00 -21.51
C LEU A 80 16.58 -22.95 -22.24
N GLY A 81 17.76 -22.63 -21.72
CA GLY A 81 18.64 -21.58 -22.24
C GLY A 81 19.07 -21.75 -23.71
N PHE A 82 19.25 -22.99 -24.18
CA PHE A 82 19.70 -23.28 -25.55
C PHE A 82 18.57 -23.25 -26.60
N PHE A 83 17.31 -23.44 -26.20
CA PHE A 83 16.21 -23.59 -27.14
C PHE A 83 15.70 -22.26 -27.71
N THR A 84 14.98 -22.32 -28.83
CA THR A 84 14.29 -21.15 -29.41
C THR A 84 13.01 -20.80 -28.65
N ALA A 85 12.56 -19.55 -28.73
CA ALA A 85 11.38 -19.09 -27.99
C ALA A 85 10.11 -19.93 -28.22
N PRO A 86 9.74 -20.33 -29.46
CA PRO A 86 8.58 -21.19 -29.68
C PRO A 86 8.70 -22.55 -28.99
N TYR A 87 9.90 -23.15 -29.01
CA TYR A 87 10.11 -24.46 -28.40
C TYR A 87 10.11 -24.38 -26.86
N ARG A 88 10.67 -23.31 -26.27
CA ARG A 88 10.56 -23.06 -24.82
C ARG A 88 9.10 -22.95 -24.38
N LYS A 89 8.23 -22.33 -25.18
CA LYS A 89 6.81 -22.20 -24.86
C LYS A 89 6.12 -23.56 -24.79
N ILE A 90 6.35 -24.43 -25.77
CA ILE A 90 5.83 -25.80 -25.79
C ILE A 90 6.27 -26.57 -24.53
N LEU A 91 7.58 -26.54 -24.21
CA LEU A 91 8.11 -27.25 -23.04
C LEU A 91 7.53 -26.73 -21.72
N VAL A 92 7.35 -25.41 -21.59
CA VAL A 92 6.73 -24.81 -20.39
C VAL A 92 5.27 -25.24 -20.25
N GLU A 93 4.50 -25.29 -21.34
CA GLU A 93 3.11 -25.75 -21.32
C GLU A 93 3.00 -27.22 -20.91
N GLU A 94 3.88 -28.08 -21.44
CA GLU A 94 3.96 -29.49 -21.04
C GLU A 94 4.32 -29.64 -19.56
N TRP A 95 5.29 -28.87 -19.07
CA TRP A 95 5.72 -28.92 -17.67
C TRP A 95 4.64 -28.40 -16.71
N ILE A 96 3.87 -27.38 -17.09
CA ILE A 96 2.69 -26.94 -16.33
C ILE A 96 1.66 -28.07 -16.27
N GLY A 97 1.41 -28.77 -17.40
CA GLY A 97 0.55 -29.95 -17.43
C GLY A 97 1.01 -31.03 -16.46
N LYS A 98 2.31 -31.35 -16.45
CA LYS A 98 2.88 -32.33 -15.52
C LYS A 98 2.80 -31.90 -14.06
N CYS A 99 2.95 -30.62 -13.76
CA CYS A 99 2.76 -30.12 -12.40
C CYS A 99 1.31 -30.34 -11.94
N LYS A 100 0.33 -30.11 -12.82
CA LYS A 100 -1.09 -30.38 -12.53
C LYS A 100 -1.37 -31.87 -12.32
N ASP A 101 -0.81 -32.75 -13.16
CA ASP A 101 -0.93 -34.20 -13.01
C ASP A 101 -0.38 -34.73 -11.67
N LEU A 102 0.59 -34.00 -11.09
CA LEU A 102 1.27 -34.35 -9.83
C LEU A 102 0.74 -33.56 -8.63
N ASP A 103 -0.40 -32.87 -8.77
CA ASP A 103 -0.99 -32.01 -7.74
C ASP A 103 -0.04 -30.93 -7.19
N ILE A 104 0.89 -30.45 -8.01
CA ILE A 104 1.79 -29.34 -7.67
C ILE A 104 1.09 -28.02 -8.03
N PRO A 105 0.76 -27.16 -7.03
CA PRO A 105 0.10 -25.89 -7.30
C PRO A 105 1.00 -24.96 -8.10
N ILE A 106 0.48 -24.46 -9.22
CA ILE A 106 1.18 -23.57 -10.12
C ILE A 106 0.22 -22.55 -10.71
N SER A 107 0.70 -21.33 -10.96
CA SER A 107 -0.13 -20.29 -11.58
C SER A 107 -0.50 -20.69 -13.01
N GLU A 108 -1.79 -20.62 -13.36
CA GLU A 108 -2.28 -20.99 -14.71
C GLU A 108 -1.62 -20.19 -15.83
N ASN A 109 -1.29 -18.93 -15.55
CA ASN A 109 -0.61 -18.01 -16.45
C ASN A 109 0.85 -17.76 -16.01
N TYR A 110 1.52 -18.82 -15.58
CA TYR A 110 2.95 -18.77 -15.24
C TYR A 110 3.77 -18.19 -16.40
N THR A 111 4.66 -17.26 -16.06
CA THR A 111 5.78 -16.85 -16.93
C THR A 111 7.01 -16.64 -16.07
N LEU A 112 8.20 -16.86 -16.65
CA LEU A 112 9.45 -16.58 -15.94
C LEU A 112 9.54 -15.08 -15.57
N VAL A 113 9.11 -14.21 -16.47
CA VAL A 113 9.15 -12.75 -16.29
C VAL A 113 8.26 -12.32 -15.12
N ARG A 114 7.07 -12.90 -14.96
CA ARG A 114 6.20 -12.59 -13.81
C ARG A 114 6.78 -13.12 -12.49
N SER A 115 7.38 -14.31 -12.52
CA SER A 115 7.84 -14.98 -11.29
C SER A 115 9.18 -14.43 -10.78
N MET A 116 10.09 -14.07 -11.68
CA MET A 116 11.48 -13.69 -11.36
C MET A 116 11.85 -12.28 -11.83
N GLY A 117 11.03 -11.67 -12.68
CA GLY A 117 11.32 -10.39 -13.29
C GLY A 117 10.92 -9.22 -12.40
N GLU A 118 11.81 -8.22 -12.33
CA GLU A 118 11.54 -6.96 -11.66
C GLU A 118 11.13 -5.92 -12.72
N PRO A 119 9.88 -5.40 -12.71
CA PRO A 119 9.37 -4.54 -13.79
C PRO A 119 10.23 -3.30 -14.04
N VAL A 120 10.78 -2.68 -12.98
CA VAL A 120 11.63 -1.50 -13.10
C VAL A 120 12.92 -1.83 -13.85
N LYS A 121 13.61 -2.92 -13.49
CA LYS A 121 14.84 -3.36 -14.18
C LYS A 121 14.58 -3.74 -15.64
N ILE A 122 13.47 -4.44 -15.90
CA ILE A 122 13.08 -4.83 -17.27
C ILE A 122 12.81 -3.59 -18.11
N ARG A 123 12.12 -2.60 -17.56
CA ARG A 123 11.89 -1.33 -18.25
C ARG A 123 13.22 -0.67 -18.58
N ASP A 124 14.14 -0.63 -17.63
CA ASP A 124 15.45 0.00 -17.85
C ASP A 124 16.24 -0.70 -18.97
N TRP A 125 16.14 -2.02 -19.14
CA TRP A 125 16.76 -2.75 -20.27
C TRP A 125 16.18 -2.39 -21.64
N ASN A 126 14.90 -1.98 -21.72
CA ASN A 126 14.21 -1.69 -22.98
C ASN A 126 14.36 -0.23 -23.44
N ILE A 127 14.87 0.66 -22.58
CA ILE A 127 15.04 2.09 -22.90
C ILE A 127 16.36 2.37 -23.64
N TRP A 128 17.31 1.41 -23.63
CA TRP A 128 18.60 1.52 -24.29
C TRP A 128 18.62 0.87 -25.68
#